data_AF-A0A7Y1UJD2-F1
#
_entry.id   AF-A0A7Y1UJD2-F1
#
_cell.length_a   1.000
_cell.length_b   1.000
_cell.length_c   1.000
_cell.angle_alpha   90.00
_cell.angle_beta   90.00
_cell.angle_gamma   90.00
#
_symmetry.space_group_name_H-M   'P 1'
#
loop_
_entity.id
_entity.type
_entity.pdbx_description
1 polymer ?
#
loop_
_entity_poly.entity_id
_entity_poly.type
_entity_poly.pdbx_seq_one_letter_code
_entity_poly.pdbx_strand_id
1 'polypeptide(L)'
;MAVIFLLGAIAAGTLAFMWFTRDRVAMGTYRMQGAPGINFSEAIKAERELMVSPSILKPIITDLDLVNRWGMETEDEALDHMREKLKMFPGSAPGRVRVIYRDRNQDRAMEILQAINKSYVETKRRQGGVIPAPRGP
;
A
#
# COMPACT_ATOMS: atom_id res chain seq x y z
N MET A 1 -11.09 46.51 -9.21
CA MET A 1 -11.93 45.29 -9.15
C MET A 1 -11.28 44.07 -9.82
N ALA A 2 -10.68 44.19 -11.01
CA ALA A 2 -10.06 43.04 -11.71
C ALA A 2 -8.89 42.36 -10.96
N VAL A 3 -8.09 43.12 -10.21
CA VAL A 3 -6.91 42.60 -9.48
C VAL A 3 -7.28 41.68 -8.30
N ILE A 4 -8.43 41.92 -7.67
CA ILE A 4 -8.90 41.13 -6.52
C ILE A 4 -9.43 39.76 -6.97
N PHE A 5 -10.11 39.71 -8.12
CA PHE A 5 -10.54 38.43 -8.73
C PHE A 5 -9.35 37.58 -9.19
N LEU A 6 -8.28 38.19 -9.68
CA LEU A 6 -7.08 37.47 -10.11
C LEU A 6 -6.37 36.79 -8.92
N LEU A 7 -6.25 37.49 -7.79
CA LEU A 7 -5.66 36.93 -6.56
C LEU A 7 -6.53 35.82 -5.95
N GLY A 8 -7.86 35.99 -5.95
CA GLY A 8 -8.79 34.96 -5.50
C GLY A 8 -8.73 33.68 -6.34
N ALA A 9 -8.59 33.79 -7.66
CA ALA A 9 -8.45 32.66 -8.56
C ALA A 9 -7.13 31.90 -8.39
N ILE A 10 -6.03 32.62 -8.14
CA ILE A 10 -4.70 32.01 -7.90
C ILE A 10 -4.69 31.28 -6.53
N ALA A 11 -5.29 31.87 -5.50
CA ALA A 11 -5.41 31.24 -4.18
C ALA A 11 -6.33 29.98 -4.21
N ALA A 12 -7.45 30.05 -4.93
CA ALA A 12 -8.32 28.89 -5.13
C ALA A 12 -7.65 27.80 -5.98
N GLY A 13 -6.91 28.19 -7.03
CA GLY A 13 -6.16 27.27 -7.89
C GLY A 13 -5.03 26.56 -7.16
N THR A 14 -4.28 27.26 -6.30
CA THR A 14 -3.23 26.65 -5.48
C THR A 14 -3.77 25.73 -4.39
N LEU A 15 -4.88 26.08 -3.75
CA LEU A 15 -5.57 25.18 -2.80
C LEU A 15 -6.15 23.94 -3.50
N ALA A 16 -6.76 24.10 -4.68
CA ALA A 16 -7.24 22.99 -5.49
C ALA A 16 -6.09 22.10 -5.96
N PHE A 17 -4.95 22.70 -6.36
CA PHE A 17 -3.75 21.97 -6.75
C PHE A 17 -3.14 21.21 -5.56
N MET A 18 -3.05 21.83 -4.38
CA MET A 18 -2.61 21.16 -3.14
C MET A 18 -3.54 19.99 -2.76
N TRP A 19 -4.85 20.14 -2.95
CA TRP A 19 -5.80 19.07 -2.71
C TRP A 19 -5.65 17.92 -3.72
N PHE A 20 -5.40 18.23 -5.00
CA PHE A 20 -5.23 17.24 -6.07
C PHE A 20 -3.89 16.50 -5.99
N THR A 21 -2.86 17.15 -5.47
CA THR A 21 -1.51 16.59 -5.31
C THR A 21 -1.29 15.86 -3.99
N ARG A 22 -2.26 15.92 -3.06
CA ARG A 22 -2.14 15.23 -1.78
C ARG A 22 -2.28 13.73 -1.98
N ASP A 23 -1.19 12.98 -1.74
CA ASP A 23 -1.26 11.53 -1.67
C ASP A 23 -2.26 11.10 -0.61
N ARG A 24 -3.19 10.23 -1.01
CA ARG A 24 -4.13 9.58 -0.11
C ARG A 24 -3.50 8.29 0.39
N VAL A 25 -3.88 7.87 1.59
CA VAL A 25 -3.23 6.76 2.29
C VAL A 25 -4.28 5.73 2.68
N ALA A 26 -4.10 4.50 2.21
CA ALA A 26 -4.82 3.34 2.73
C ALA A 26 -3.93 2.62 3.76
N MET A 27 -4.53 2.18 4.86
CA MET A 27 -3.82 1.52 5.96
C MET A 27 -4.51 0.23 6.34
N GLY A 28 -3.71 -0.83 6.50
CA GLY A 28 -4.13 -2.14 6.97
C GLY A 28 -3.28 -2.56 8.18
N THR A 29 -3.87 -3.29 9.11
CA THR A 29 -3.13 -3.87 10.23
C THR A 29 -3.23 -5.38 10.18
N TYR A 30 -2.08 -6.04 10.26
CA TYR A 30 -1.92 -7.48 10.17
C TYR A 30 -1.34 -8.00 11.48
N ARG A 31 -1.77 -9.20 11.89
CA ARG A 31 -1.16 -9.90 13.02
C ARG A 31 -0.14 -10.89 12.47
N MET A 32 1.11 -10.77 12.92
CA MET A 32 2.16 -11.75 12.69
C MET A 32 2.24 -12.66 13.91
N GLN A 33 2.08 -13.96 13.70
CA GLN A 33 2.56 -14.94 14.67
C GLN A 33 4.04 -15.17 14.36
N GLY A 34 4.92 -14.68 15.25
CA GLY A 34 6.34 -15.02 15.18
C GLY A 34 6.53 -16.49 15.53
N ALA A 35 7.42 -17.17 14.82
CA ALA A 35 7.91 -18.48 15.27
C ALA A 35 8.67 -18.30 16.60
N PRO A 36 8.54 -19.23 17.56
CA PRO A 36 9.25 -19.14 18.83
C PRO A 36 10.76 -19.10 18.59
N GLY A 37 11.43 -18.07 19.12
CA GLY A 37 12.89 -17.92 19.06
C GLY A 37 13.44 -16.96 17.99
N ILE A 38 12.61 -16.40 17.09
CA ILE A 38 13.05 -15.39 16.11
C ILE A 38 12.87 -13.98 16.67
N ASN A 39 13.89 -13.13 16.53
CA ASN A 39 13.79 -11.71 16.87
C ASN A 39 12.66 -11.05 16.07
N PHE A 40 11.75 -10.35 16.75
CA PHE A 40 10.58 -9.72 16.12
C PHE A 40 10.97 -8.77 14.97
N SER A 41 12.11 -8.09 15.08
CA SER A 41 12.66 -7.25 14.01
C SER A 41 13.06 -8.03 12.76
N GLU A 42 13.59 -9.25 12.91
CA GLU A 42 13.98 -10.10 11.78
C GLU A 42 12.75 -10.70 11.11
N ALA A 43 11.76 -11.11 11.91
CA ALA A 43 10.47 -11.56 11.41
C ALA A 43 9.79 -10.46 10.57
N ILE A 44 9.79 -9.20 11.02
CA ILE A 44 9.23 -8.09 10.23
C ILE A 44 9.98 -7.88 8.91
N LYS A 45 11.31 -8.02 8.91
CA LYS A 45 12.10 -7.90 7.67
C LYS A 45 11.75 -8.99 6.66
N ALA A 46 11.73 -10.24 7.08
CA ALA A 46 11.36 -11.37 6.22
C ALA A 46 9.94 -11.22 5.67
N GLU A 47 9.01 -10.75 6.51
CA GLU A 47 7.63 -10.52 6.08
C GLU A 47 7.49 -9.34 5.14
N ARG A 48 8.31 -8.30 5.33
CA ARG A 48 8.40 -7.19 4.39
C ARG A 48 8.93 -7.65 3.03
N GLU A 49 9.99 -8.46 3.02
CA GLU A 49 10.56 -9.03 1.80
C GLU A 49 9.56 -9.90 1.05
N LEU A 50 8.78 -10.71 1.77
CA LEU A 50 7.69 -11.49 1.17
C LEU A 50 6.61 -10.56 0.59
N MET A 51 6.14 -9.57 1.34
CA MET A 51 5.05 -8.70 0.90
C MET A 51 5.41 -7.81 -0.29
N VAL A 52 6.69 -7.44 -0.45
CA VAL A 52 7.19 -6.67 -1.61
C VAL A 52 7.71 -7.55 -2.74
N SER A 53 7.57 -8.87 -2.63
CA SER A 53 8.09 -9.80 -3.62
C SER A 53 7.32 -9.68 -4.95
N PRO A 54 7.98 -9.96 -6.09
CA PRO A 54 7.30 -10.04 -7.37
C PRO A 54 6.15 -11.05 -7.36
N SER A 55 6.26 -12.15 -6.60
CA SER A 55 5.24 -13.18 -6.53
C SER A 55 3.93 -12.70 -5.89
N ILE A 56 3.97 -11.67 -5.03
CA ILE A 56 2.76 -11.05 -4.47
C ILE A 56 2.32 -9.86 -5.31
N LEU A 57 3.26 -9.01 -5.73
CA LEU A 57 2.94 -7.72 -6.36
C LEU A 57 2.61 -7.82 -7.85
N LYS A 58 3.29 -8.67 -8.63
CA LYS A 58 3.03 -8.79 -10.08
C LYS A 58 1.60 -9.22 -10.40
N PRO A 59 1.02 -10.26 -9.75
CA PRO A 59 -0.38 -10.61 -9.98
C PRO A 59 -1.33 -9.44 -9.74
N ILE A 60 -1.06 -8.60 -8.73
CA ILE A 60 -1.89 -7.43 -8.40
C ILE A 60 -1.78 -6.35 -9.46
N ILE A 61 -0.57 -6.13 -10.00
CA ILE A 61 -0.33 -5.19 -11.10
C ILE A 61 -1.10 -5.62 -12.35
N THR A 62 -1.08 -6.92 -12.67
CA THR A 62 -1.83 -7.47 -13.80
C THR A 62 -3.34 -7.43 -13.56
N ASP A 63 -3.83 -7.94 -12.43
CA ASP A 63 -5.26 -8.09 -12.13
C ASP A 63 -5.97 -6.73 -12.05
N LEU A 64 -5.30 -5.69 -11.56
CA LEU A 64 -5.85 -4.35 -11.43
C LEU A 64 -5.47 -3.41 -12.58
N ASP A 65 -4.81 -3.94 -13.61
CA ASP A 65 -4.32 -3.19 -14.78
C ASP A 65 -3.55 -1.91 -14.39
N LEU A 66 -2.64 -2.03 -13.42
CA LEU A 66 -2.00 -0.87 -12.79
C LEU A 66 -1.02 -0.16 -13.73
N VAL A 67 -0.44 -0.87 -14.70
CA VAL A 67 0.42 -0.28 -15.74
C VAL A 67 -0.34 0.81 -16.49
N ASN A 68 -1.52 0.49 -17.03
CA ASN A 68 -2.37 1.46 -17.72
C ASN A 68 -2.93 2.52 -16.77
N ARG A 69 -3.41 2.11 -15.58
CA ARG A 69 -4.03 3.05 -14.61
C ARG A 69 -3.05 4.08 -14.02
N TRP A 70 -1.75 3.78 -14.04
CA TRP A 70 -0.70 4.73 -13.66
C TRP A 70 -0.03 5.41 -14.85
N GLY A 71 -0.31 4.97 -16.08
CA GLY A 71 0.31 5.52 -17.29
C GLY A 71 1.80 5.15 -17.40
N MET A 72 2.15 3.92 -17.00
CA MET A 72 3.50 3.38 -17.03
C MET A 72 3.73 2.57 -18.30
N GLU A 73 4.99 2.45 -18.71
CA GLU A 73 5.35 1.76 -19.95
C GLU A 73 5.56 0.26 -19.74
N THR A 74 5.94 -0.16 -18.53
CA THR A 74 6.29 -1.55 -18.23
C THR A 74 5.73 -2.04 -16.90
N GLU A 75 5.56 -3.36 -16.80
CA GLU A 75 5.17 -4.02 -15.54
C GLU A 75 6.25 -3.85 -14.45
N ASP A 76 7.52 -3.86 -14.82
CA ASP A 76 8.63 -3.71 -13.87
C ASP A 76 8.70 -2.27 -13.29
N GLU A 77 8.37 -1.25 -14.10
CA GLU A 77 8.18 0.12 -13.61
C GLU A 77 7.03 0.20 -12.60
N ALA A 78 5.90 -0.44 -12.89
CA ALA A 78 4.77 -0.54 -11.96
C ALA A 78 5.13 -1.29 -10.67
N LEU A 79 5.99 -2.31 -10.77
CA LEU A 79 6.47 -3.06 -9.62
C LEU A 79 7.32 -2.19 -8.70
N ASP A 80 8.27 -1.44 -9.25
CA ASP A 80 9.14 -0.56 -8.46
C ASP A 80 8.35 0.59 -7.84
N HIS A 81 7.40 1.16 -8.58
CA HIS A 81 6.47 2.18 -8.05
C HIS A 81 5.62 1.66 -6.89
N MET A 82 5.11 0.43 -7.01
CA MET A 82 4.31 -0.20 -5.97
C MET A 82 5.15 -0.47 -4.71
N ARG A 83 6.41 -0.92 -4.88
CA ARG A 83 7.37 -1.13 -3.78
C ARG A 83 7.71 0.16 -3.06
N GLU A 84 7.84 1.28 -3.78
CA GLU A 84 8.12 2.58 -3.18
C GLU A 84 6.98 3.02 -2.27
N LYS A 85 5.74 2.87 -2.77
CA LYS A 85 4.49 3.28 -2.11
C LYS A 85 4.07 2.38 -0.94
N LEU A 86 4.49 1.12 -0.93
CA LEU A 86 4.21 0.17 0.14
C LEU A 86 5.20 0.34 1.30
N LYS A 87 4.69 0.70 2.48
CA LYS A 87 5.49 0.81 3.72
C LYS A 87 4.94 -0.13 4.78
N MET A 88 5.83 -0.76 5.53
CA MET A 88 5.49 -1.64 6.65
C MET A 88 6.15 -1.13 7.91
N PHE A 89 5.38 -1.05 8.99
CA PHE A 89 5.83 -0.58 10.30
C PHE A 89 5.41 -1.57 11.38
N PRO A 90 6.19 -1.70 12.48
CA PRO A 90 5.71 -2.38 13.67
C PRO A 90 4.38 -1.74 14.13
N GLY A 91 3.38 -2.57 14.40
CA GLY A 91 2.13 -2.13 14.99
C GLY A 91 2.33 -1.76 16.46
N SER A 92 1.41 -0.96 17.00
CA SER A 92 1.45 -0.51 18.41
C SER A 92 1.29 -1.65 19.43
N ALA A 93 0.93 -2.86 18.99
CA ALA A 93 0.82 -4.05 19.84
C ALA A 93 1.82 -5.13 19.40
N PRO A 94 2.37 -5.91 20.35
CA PRO A 94 3.28 -7.01 20.04
C PRO A 94 2.67 -7.98 19.03
N GLY A 95 3.45 -8.40 18.03
CA GLY A 95 2.96 -9.32 17.01
C GLY A 95 2.03 -8.65 15.98
N ARG A 96 1.98 -7.32 15.88
CA ARG A 96 1.23 -6.63 14.82
C ARG A 96 2.17 -5.87 13.90
N VAL A 97 1.78 -5.79 12.62
CA VAL A 97 2.43 -4.97 11.61
C VAL A 97 1.38 -4.14 10.92
N ARG A 98 1.71 -2.86 10.75
CA ARG A 98 0.93 -1.89 10.02
C ARG A 98 1.48 -1.81 8.61
N VAL A 99 0.64 -2.09 7.63
CA VAL A 99 0.96 -1.95 6.21
C VAL A 99 0.24 -0.72 5.71
N ILE A 100 0.97 0.14 5.02
CA ILE A 100 0.49 1.41 4.51
C ILE A 100 0.77 1.43 3.02
N TYR A 101 -0.26 1.72 2.23
CA TYR A 101 -0.12 1.95 0.80
C TYR A 101 -0.55 3.38 0.46
N ARG A 102 0.27 4.09 -0.31
CA ARG A 102 0.04 5.49 -0.69
C ARG A 102 -0.34 5.58 -2.16
N ASP A 103 -1.43 6.28 -2.46
CA ASP A 103 -1.83 6.55 -3.83
C ASP A 103 -2.62 7.86 -3.94
N ARG A 104 -2.57 8.52 -5.10
CA ARG A 104 -3.36 9.73 -5.35
C ARG A 104 -4.87 9.51 -5.27
N ASN A 105 -5.33 8.29 -5.52
CA ASN A 105 -6.73 7.90 -5.42
C ASN A 105 -6.94 6.95 -4.22
N GLN A 106 -7.85 7.31 -3.31
CA GLN A 106 -8.12 6.56 -2.08
C GLN A 106 -8.79 5.21 -2.34
N ASP A 107 -9.73 5.14 -3.28
CA ASP A 107 -10.42 3.90 -3.62
C ASP A 107 -9.44 2.91 -4.23
N ARG A 108 -8.57 3.40 -5.12
CA ARG A 108 -7.46 2.60 -5.67
C ARG A 108 -6.46 2.18 -4.59
N ALA A 109 -6.11 3.07 -3.66
CA ALA A 109 -5.24 2.72 -2.55
C ALA A 109 -5.83 1.59 -1.70
N MET A 110 -7.13 1.63 -1.45
CA MET A 110 -7.85 0.60 -0.69
C MET A 110 -7.93 -0.72 -1.48
N GLU A 111 -8.27 -0.65 -2.76
CA GLU A 111 -8.33 -1.79 -3.67
C GLU A 111 -6.98 -2.54 -3.73
N ILE A 112 -5.89 -1.80 -3.93
CA ILE A 112 -4.53 -2.36 -3.95
C ILE A 112 -4.19 -2.98 -2.59
N LEU A 113 -4.47 -2.29 -1.49
CA LEU A 113 -4.18 -2.81 -0.16
C LEU A 113 -4.96 -4.10 0.15
N GLN A 114 -6.22 -4.20 -0.29
CA GLN A 114 -7.03 -5.41 -0.16
C GLN A 114 -6.49 -6.55 -1.03
N ALA A 115 -6.05 -6.26 -2.25
CA ALA A 115 -5.42 -7.23 -3.14
C ALA A 115 -4.10 -7.77 -2.55
N ILE A 116 -3.27 -6.89 -1.97
CA ILE A 116 -2.05 -7.28 -1.24
C ILE A 116 -2.41 -8.19 -0.06
N ASN A 117 -3.42 -7.84 0.74
CA ASN A 117 -3.88 -8.67 1.85
C ASN A 117 -4.23 -10.08 1.39
N LYS A 118 -5.07 -10.17 0.37
CA LYS A 118 -5.59 -11.44 -0.16
C LYS A 118 -4.44 -12.31 -0.68
N SER A 119 -3.58 -11.75 -1.52
CA SER A 119 -2.42 -12.46 -2.10
C SER A 119 -1.42 -12.90 -1.03
N TYR A 120 -1.17 -12.06 -0.03
CA TYR A 120 -0.30 -12.38 1.11
C TYR A 120 -0.86 -13.51 1.98
N VAL A 121 -2.16 -13.45 2.35
CA VAL A 121 -2.82 -14.51 3.13
C VAL A 121 -2.82 -15.83 2.37
N GLU A 122 -3.08 -15.79 1.07
CA GLU A 122 -3.07 -16.99 0.23
C GLU A 122 -1.65 -17.59 0.14
N THR A 123 -0.63 -16.76 -0.02
CA THR A 123 0.77 -17.18 -0.05
C THR A 123 1.18 -17.81 1.29
N LYS A 124 0.79 -17.21 2.42
CA LYS A 124 1.01 -17.77 3.75
C LYS A 124 0.29 -19.10 3.96
N ARG A 125 -0.96 -19.22 3.52
CA ARG A 125 -1.71 -20.48 3.56
C ARG A 125 -0.99 -21.58 2.77
N ARG A 126 -0.50 -21.27 1.57
CA ARG A 126 0.26 -22.22 0.73
C ARG A 126 1.60 -22.65 1.36
N GLN A 127 2.23 -21.77 2.15
CA GLN A 127 3.46 -22.06 2.89
C GLN A 127 3.22 -22.75 4.25
N GLY A 128 1.98 -23.13 4.59
CA GLY A 128 1.64 -23.75 5.88
C GLY A 128 1.61 -22.79 7.08
N GLY A 129 1.59 -21.48 6.83
CA GLY A 129 1.50 -20.44 7.87
C GLY A 129 0.06 -20.21 8.36
N VAL A 130 -0.08 -19.88 9.65
CA VAL A 130 -1.38 -19.57 10.28
C VAL A 130 -1.94 -18.25 9.75
N ILE A 131 -3.18 -18.28 9.28
CA ILE A 131 -3.87 -17.16 8.61
C ILE A 131 -4.36 -16.14 9.64
N PRO A 132 -3.93 -14.86 9.60
CA PRO A 132 -4.61 -13.83 10.35
C PRO A 132 -5.97 -13.54 9.70
N ALA A 133 -7.05 -13.68 10.46
CA ALA A 133 -8.39 -13.33 10.00
C ALA A 133 -8.45 -11.83 9.65
N PRO A 134 -8.99 -11.45 8.47
CA PRO A 134 -9.31 -10.05 8.20
C PRO A 134 -10.41 -9.61 9.16
N ARG A 135 -10.20 -8.51 9.87
CA ARG A 135 -11.31 -7.81 10.54
C ARG A 135 -11.68 -6.61 9.68
N GLY A 136 -12.98 -6.53 9.38
CA GLY A 136 -13.61 -5.36 8.77
C GLY A 136 -13.47 -4.11 9.65
N PRO A 137 -13.95 -2.96 9.15
CA PRO A 137 -13.83 -1.65 9.79
C PRO A 137 -14.33 -1.63 11.24
#